data_AF-A0A7S1JI93-F1
#
_entry.id   AF-A0A7S1JI93-F1
#
_cell.length_a   1.000
_cell.length_b   1.000
_cell.length_c   1.000
_cell.angle_alpha   90.00
_cell.angle_beta   90.00
_cell.angle_gamma   90.00
#
_symmetry.space_group_name_H-M   'P 1'
#
loop_
_entity.id
_entity.type
_entity.pdbx_description
1 polymer ?
#
loop_
_entity_poly.entity_id
_entity_poly.type
_entity_poly.pdbx_seq_one_letter_code
_entity_poly.pdbx_strand_id
1 'polypeptide(L)'
;DKLTDEQEVAWFEARLVSVAEKQLAPALGTVARSPVYMVDFMSEVQENEDGSPDREAGPPVVYEPVSSLAALHCRLHGHLRQYNEAHRKAPMDLILFEFAMVHLVRISRILGSERGHALLIGVGGSGKQSLTRLASFI
;
A
#
# COMPACT_ATOMS: atom_id res chain seq x y z
N ASP A 1 8.69 -6.30 8.15
CA ASP A 1 8.86 -6.95 6.83
C ASP A 1 10.23 -7.52 6.54
N LYS A 2 11.17 -7.48 7.48
CA LYS A 2 12.52 -7.99 7.25
C LYS A 2 12.74 -9.39 7.85
N LEU A 3 11.77 -9.87 8.62
CA LEU A 3 11.78 -11.20 9.22
C LEU A 3 11.27 -12.21 8.20
N THR A 4 11.92 -13.37 8.15
CA THR A 4 11.58 -14.45 7.21
C THR A 4 11.10 -15.70 7.94
N ASP A 5 11.40 -15.83 9.23
CA ASP A 5 10.95 -16.92 10.07
C ASP A 5 9.62 -16.56 10.75
N GLU A 6 8.65 -17.48 10.71
CA GLU A 6 7.31 -17.27 11.26
C GLU A 6 7.32 -17.15 12.79
N GLN A 7 8.23 -17.84 13.48
CA GLN A 7 8.35 -17.75 14.93
C GLN A 7 8.89 -16.38 15.35
N GLU A 8 9.85 -15.83 14.60
CA GLU A 8 10.34 -14.47 14.81
C GLU A 8 9.25 -13.43 14.57
N VAL A 9 8.42 -13.60 13.53
CA VAL A 9 7.28 -12.71 13.25
C VAL A 9 6.28 -12.75 14.41
N ALA A 10 5.87 -13.95 14.83
CA ALA A 10 4.91 -14.12 15.93
C ALA A 10 5.44 -13.53 17.25
N TRP A 11 6.73 -13.74 17.54
CA TRP A 11 7.38 -13.14 18.71
C TRP A 11 7.37 -11.61 18.62
N PHE A 12 7.70 -11.05 17.46
CA PHE A 12 7.75 -9.60 17.26
C PHE A 12 6.36 -8.97 17.44
N GLU A 13 5.31 -9.57 16.87
CA GLU A 13 3.93 -9.12 17.02
C GLU A 13 3.47 -9.16 18.47
N ALA A 14 3.72 -10.27 19.17
CA ALA A 14 3.41 -10.38 20.61
C ALA A 14 4.17 -9.33 21.44
N ARG A 15 5.43 -9.06 21.07
CA ARG A 15 6.24 -8.03 21.74
C ARG A 15 5.71 -6.64 21.49
N LEU A 16 5.32 -6.32 20.25
CA LEU A 16 4.75 -5.03 19.87
C LEU A 16 3.48 -4.73 20.68
N VAL A 17 2.58 -5.71 20.79
CA VAL A 17 1.37 -5.61 21.61
C VAL A 17 1.71 -5.38 23.09
N SER A 18 2.61 -6.18 23.65
CA SER A 18 3.00 -6.04 25.06
C SER A 18 3.63 -4.67 25.38
N VAL A 19 4.42 -4.11 24.46
CA VAL A 19 5.02 -2.79 24.62
C VAL A 19 3.95 -1.69 24.52
N ALA A 20 3.03 -1.79 23.56
CA ALA A 20 1.93 -0.83 23.41
C ALA A 20 1.06 -0.76 24.68
N GLU A 21 0.69 -1.92 25.25
CA GLU A 21 -0.11 -2.00 26.48
C GLU A 21 0.60 -1.39 27.69
N LYS A 22 1.91 -1.66 27.84
CA LYS A 22 2.69 -1.26 29.01
C LYS A 22 3.16 0.19 28.97
N GLN A 23 3.50 0.70 27.80
CA GLN A 23 4.19 1.99 27.64
C GLN A 23 3.30 3.11 27.13
N LEU A 24 2.18 2.79 26.46
CA LEU A 24 1.28 3.79 25.90
C LEU A 24 -0.07 3.77 26.62
N ALA A 25 -0.87 2.73 26.40
CA ALA A 25 -2.15 2.55 27.10
C ALA A 25 -2.64 1.10 26.96
N PRO A 26 -3.28 0.51 27.99
CA PRO A 26 -3.82 -0.85 27.91
C PRO A 26 -4.80 -1.06 26.73
N ALA A 27 -5.59 -0.04 26.39
CA ALA A 27 -6.54 -0.10 25.28
C ALA A 27 -5.89 -0.23 23.89
N LEU A 28 -4.61 0.17 23.75
CA LEU A 28 -3.89 0.08 22.48
C LEU A 28 -3.41 -1.33 22.16
N GLY A 29 -3.44 -2.27 23.10
CA GLY A 29 -3.14 -3.67 22.83
C GLY A 29 -4.06 -4.27 21.77
N THR A 30 -5.35 -3.93 21.80
CA THR A 30 -6.33 -4.39 20.80
C THR A 30 -6.05 -3.80 19.43
N VAL A 31 -5.69 -2.52 19.37
CA VAL A 31 -5.34 -1.82 18.12
C VAL A 31 -4.08 -2.43 17.52
N ALA A 32 -3.06 -2.68 18.34
CA ALA A 32 -1.78 -3.24 17.91
C ALA A 32 -1.87 -4.66 17.34
N ARG A 33 -2.94 -5.41 17.63
CA ARG A 33 -3.18 -6.77 17.10
C ARG A 33 -3.72 -6.77 15.67
N SER A 34 -4.37 -5.68 15.25
CA SER A 34 -5.02 -5.63 13.95
C SER A 34 -4.17 -4.80 12.99
N PRO A 35 -3.81 -5.33 11.80
CA PRO A 35 -3.04 -4.57 10.84
C PRO A 35 -3.89 -3.41 10.31
N VAL A 36 -3.33 -2.20 10.37
CA VAL A 36 -3.91 -1.01 9.73
C VAL A 36 -3.08 -0.69 8.49
N TYR A 37 -3.71 -0.75 7.33
CA TYR A 37 -3.10 -0.34 6.07
C TYR A 37 -3.40 1.13 5.87
N MET A 38 -2.36 1.94 5.72
CA MET A 38 -2.50 3.36 5.44
C MET A 38 -1.95 3.66 4.05
N VAL A 39 -2.66 4.48 3.32
CA VAL A 39 -2.41 4.80 1.92
C VAL A 39 -2.78 6.25 1.66
N ASP A 40 -2.28 6.79 0.57
CA ASP A 40 -2.50 8.17 0.14
C ASP A 40 -3.27 8.28 -1.18
N PHE A 41 -3.66 7.15 -1.76
CA PHE A 41 -4.27 7.05 -3.09
C PHE A 41 -5.74 6.59 -3.07
N MET A 42 -6.46 6.70 -1.95
CA MET A 42 -7.89 6.35 -1.90
C MET A 42 -8.79 7.43 -2.52
N SER A 43 -8.38 8.70 -2.42
CA SER A 43 -9.09 9.85 -2.97
C SER A 43 -8.87 10.00 -4.48
N GLU A 44 -9.91 10.34 -5.23
CA GLU A 44 -9.79 10.68 -6.65
C GLU A 44 -9.10 12.05 -6.81
N VAL A 45 -8.16 12.12 -7.75
CA VAL A 45 -7.60 13.40 -8.20
C VAL A 45 -8.66 14.04 -9.08
N GLN A 46 -9.07 15.27 -8.74
CA GLN A 46 -9.99 16.02 -9.60
C GLN A 46 -9.26 16.44 -10.88
N GLU A 47 -9.97 16.38 -12.00
CA GLU A 47 -9.50 16.86 -13.29
C GLU A 47 -10.08 18.25 -13.53
N ASN A 48 -9.24 19.16 -14.03
CA ASN A 48 -9.66 20.44 -14.55
C ASN A 48 -10.57 20.26 -15.78
N GLU A 49 -11.27 21.33 -16.20
CA GLU A 49 -12.08 21.32 -17.42
C GLU A 49 -11.29 20.97 -18.69
N ASP A 50 -9.96 21.13 -18.67
CA ASP A 50 -9.03 20.79 -19.75
C ASP A 50 -8.48 19.34 -19.67
N GLY A 51 -8.92 18.55 -18.67
CA GLY A 51 -8.46 17.19 -18.42
C GLY A 51 -7.07 17.10 -17.79
N SER A 52 -6.46 18.22 -17.39
CA SER A 52 -5.23 18.21 -16.59
C SER A 52 -5.55 17.88 -15.13
N PRO A 53 -4.64 17.18 -14.40
CA PRO A 53 -4.85 16.91 -12.99
C PRO A 53 -4.82 18.24 -12.22
N ASP A 54 -5.92 18.55 -11.53
CA ASP A 54 -6.03 19.74 -10.70
C ASP A 54 -5.30 19.53 -9.37
N ARG A 55 -3.99 19.79 -9.42
CA ARG A 55 -3.09 19.65 -8.26
C ARG A 55 -3.31 20.73 -7.20
N GLU A 56 -4.11 21.75 -7.48
CA GLU A 56 -4.34 22.89 -6.58
C GLU A 56 -5.78 22.94 -6.02
N ALA A 57 -6.79 22.40 -6.70
CA ALA A 57 -8.17 22.34 -6.18
C ALA A 57 -8.61 20.97 -5.62
N GLY A 58 -7.81 19.92 -5.79
CA GLY A 58 -8.06 18.63 -5.14
C GLY A 58 -7.87 18.68 -3.62
N PRO A 59 -8.60 17.86 -2.83
CA PRO A 59 -8.23 17.67 -1.43
C PRO A 59 -6.76 17.20 -1.36
N PRO A 60 -5.98 17.67 -0.37
CA PRO A 60 -4.59 17.26 -0.23
C PRO A 60 -4.52 15.73 -0.19
N VAL A 61 -3.49 15.17 -0.81
CA VAL A 61 -3.19 13.74 -0.75
C VAL A 61 -3.07 13.33 0.73
N VAL A 62 -4.11 12.68 1.27
CA VAL A 62 -4.21 12.35 2.69
C VAL A 62 -3.73 10.93 2.91
N TYR A 63 -2.68 10.76 3.70
CA TYR A 63 -2.24 9.45 4.16
C TYR A 63 -3.19 8.94 5.26
N GLU A 64 -4.12 8.08 4.89
CA GLU A 64 -5.27 7.68 5.71
C GLU A 64 -5.45 6.15 5.79
N PRO A 65 -6.14 5.62 6.82
CA PRO A 65 -6.37 4.19 6.92
C PRO A 65 -7.40 3.70 5.89
N VAL A 66 -7.12 2.56 5.28
CA VAL A 66 -8.05 1.87 4.39
C VAL A 66 -9.23 1.33 5.20
N SER A 67 -10.46 1.57 4.71
CA SER A 67 -11.69 1.11 5.36
C SER A 67 -11.89 -0.41 5.29
N SER A 68 -11.51 -1.05 4.17
CA SER A 68 -11.53 -2.50 3.99
C SER A 68 -10.61 -2.96 2.85
N LEU A 69 -10.16 -4.21 2.89
CA LEU A 69 -9.42 -4.82 1.78
C LEU A 69 -10.22 -4.86 0.47
N ALA A 70 -11.55 -4.96 0.53
CA ALA A 70 -12.41 -4.90 -0.64
C ALA A 70 -12.41 -3.51 -1.30
N ALA A 71 -12.42 -2.45 -0.49
CA ALA A 71 -12.31 -1.08 -0.98
C ALA A 71 -10.94 -0.84 -1.64
N LEU A 72 -9.87 -1.30 -0.98
CA LEU A 72 -8.51 -1.25 -1.55
C LEU A 72 -8.41 -2.02 -2.86
N HIS A 73 -9.01 -3.22 -2.93
CA HIS A 73 -9.03 -4.04 -4.13
C HIS A 73 -9.69 -3.32 -5.30
N CYS A 74 -10.88 -2.75 -5.09
CA CYS A 74 -11.59 -1.96 -6.09
C CYS A 74 -10.72 -0.80 -6.58
N ARG A 75 -10.12 -0.06 -5.64
CA ARG A 75 -9.27 1.09 -5.93
C ARG A 75 -8.03 0.72 -6.73
N LEU A 76 -7.32 -0.33 -6.35
CA LEU A 76 -6.12 -0.80 -7.05
C LEU A 76 -6.43 -1.38 -8.43
N HIS A 77 -7.59 -2.02 -8.61
CA HIS A 77 -8.07 -2.43 -9.93
C HIS A 77 -8.34 -1.24 -10.85
N GLY A 78 -8.87 -0.14 -10.31
CA GLY A 78 -9.01 1.12 -11.04
C GLY A 78 -7.66 1.62 -11.57
N HIS A 79 -6.66 1.72 -10.69
CA HIS A 79 -5.32 2.13 -11.09
C HIS A 79 -4.66 1.16 -12.09
N LEU A 80 -4.86 -0.16 -11.93
CA LEU A 80 -4.35 -1.14 -12.89
C LEU A 80 -4.98 -0.97 -14.28
N ARG A 81 -6.28 -0.67 -14.34
CA ARG A 81 -6.96 -0.35 -15.61
C ARG A 81 -6.37 0.92 -16.23
N GLN A 82 -6.26 2.01 -15.47
CA GLN A 82 -5.66 3.26 -15.93
C GLN A 82 -4.22 3.06 -16.43
N TYR A 83 -3.42 2.28 -15.70
CA TYR A 83 -2.07 1.92 -16.12
C TYR A 83 -2.08 1.23 -17.50
N ASN A 84 -2.95 0.24 -17.68
CA ASN A 84 -3.04 -0.54 -18.91
C ASN A 84 -3.54 0.31 -20.10
N GLU A 85 -4.44 1.26 -19.84
CA GLU A 85 -4.93 2.21 -20.85
C GLU A 85 -3.82 3.17 -21.30
N ALA A 86 -2.99 3.65 -20.38
CA ALA A 86 -1.82 4.48 -20.66
C ALA A 86 -0.68 3.69 -21.34
N HIS A 87 -0.52 2.41 -21.01
CA HIS A 87 0.58 1.55 -21.47
C HIS A 87 0.13 0.42 -22.40
N ARG A 88 -0.64 0.75 -23.45
CA ARG A 88 -1.24 -0.24 -24.37
C ARG A 88 -0.25 -1.22 -25.02
N LYS A 89 1.03 -0.84 -25.16
CA LYS A 89 2.08 -1.69 -25.76
C LYS A 89 2.61 -2.76 -24.80
N ALA A 90 2.41 -2.59 -23.50
CA ALA A 90 2.92 -3.47 -22.46
C ALA A 90 1.97 -3.48 -21.24
N PRO A 91 0.72 -3.98 -21.40
CA PRO A 91 -0.22 -4.07 -20.29
C PRO A 91 0.30 -5.04 -19.22
N MET A 92 -0.09 -4.80 -17.97
CA MET A 92 0.11 -5.70 -16.84
C MET A 92 -1.17 -6.48 -16.57
N ASP A 93 -1.04 -7.81 -16.59
CA ASP A 93 -2.05 -8.73 -16.07
C ASP A 93 -1.67 -9.10 -14.63
N LEU A 94 -2.16 -8.33 -13.67
CA LEU A 94 -1.84 -8.43 -12.25
C LEU A 94 -3.05 -8.95 -11.49
N ILE A 95 -2.89 -10.09 -10.81
CA ILE A 95 -3.89 -10.62 -9.89
C ILE A 95 -3.66 -9.98 -8.51
N LEU A 96 -4.61 -9.16 -8.06
CA LEU A 96 -4.52 -8.39 -6.81
C LEU A 96 -5.15 -9.12 -5.62
N PHE A 97 -4.60 -10.27 -5.24
CA PHE A 97 -4.99 -10.93 -3.99
C PHE A 97 -4.44 -10.19 -2.76
N GLU A 98 -4.94 -10.51 -1.57
CA GLU A 98 -4.65 -9.78 -0.32
C GLU A 98 -3.16 -9.50 -0.10
N PHE A 99 -2.31 -10.52 -0.19
CA PHE A 99 -0.86 -10.35 -0.01
C PHE A 99 -0.26 -9.39 -1.03
N ALA A 100 -0.69 -9.45 -2.30
CA ALA A 100 -0.21 -8.56 -3.36
C ALA A 100 -0.60 -7.10 -3.08
N MET A 101 -1.83 -6.86 -2.63
CA MET A 101 -2.31 -5.53 -2.24
C MET A 101 -1.51 -4.98 -1.06
N VAL A 102 -1.28 -5.81 -0.02
CA VAL A 102 -0.48 -5.40 1.15
C VAL A 102 0.96 -5.06 0.76
N HIS A 103 1.57 -5.81 -0.17
CA HIS A 103 2.90 -5.47 -0.69
C HIS A 103 2.90 -4.16 -1.47
N LEU A 104 1.89 -3.94 -2.31
CA LEU A 104 1.75 -2.70 -3.06
C LEU A 104 1.62 -1.49 -2.14
N VAL A 105 0.78 -1.58 -1.10
CA VAL A 105 0.63 -0.52 -0.07
C VAL A 105 1.99 -0.15 0.54
N ARG A 106 2.82 -1.15 0.85
CA ARG A 106 4.15 -0.93 1.44
C ARG A 106 5.11 -0.29 0.46
N ILE A 107 5.10 -0.73 -0.79
CA ILE A 107 5.94 -0.15 -1.85
C ILE A 107 5.55 1.31 -2.06
N SER A 108 4.26 1.59 -2.22
CA SER A 108 3.71 2.94 -2.39
C SER A 108 4.15 3.86 -1.25
N ARG A 109 4.00 3.40 0.00
CA ARG A 109 4.44 4.16 1.18
C ARG A 109 5.94 4.47 1.15
N ILE A 110 6.78 3.52 0.75
CA ILE A 110 8.23 3.74 0.65
C ILE A 110 8.54 4.76 -0.45
N LEU A 111 7.88 4.66 -1.60
CA LEU A 111 8.08 5.58 -2.73
C LEU A 111 7.59 7.01 -2.43
N GLY A 112 6.49 7.16 -1.70
CA GLY A 112 5.95 8.46 -1.28
C GLY A 112 6.74 9.11 -0.14
N SER A 113 7.66 8.39 0.50
CA SER A 113 8.52 8.95 1.54
C SER A 113 9.74 9.64 0.93
N GLU A 114 10.07 10.85 1.40
CA GLU A 114 11.32 11.52 0.99
C GLU A 114 12.53 10.64 1.24
N ARG A 115 13.38 10.46 0.21
CA ARG A 115 14.58 9.61 0.27
C ARG A 115 14.26 8.14 0.63
N GLY A 116 13.05 7.68 0.32
CA GLY A 116 12.63 6.30 0.49
C GLY A 116 13.28 5.37 -0.54
N HIS A 117 13.84 4.26 -0.07
CA HIS A 117 14.42 3.22 -0.91
C HIS A 117 13.93 1.84 -0.46
N ALA A 118 13.48 1.02 -1.40
CA ALA A 118 13.02 -0.33 -1.16
C ALA A 118 13.96 -1.36 -1.79
N LEU A 119 14.41 -2.34 -0.99
CA LEU A 119 15.03 -3.56 -1.50
C LEU A 119 14.02 -4.70 -1.39
N LEU A 120 13.51 -5.17 -2.52
CA LEU A 120 12.52 -6.24 -2.58
C LEU A 120 13.19 -7.58 -2.89
N ILE A 121 13.18 -8.49 -1.92
CA ILE A 121 13.84 -9.81 -2.03
C ILE A 121 12.78 -10.90 -2.16
N GLY A 122 12.99 -11.85 -3.08
CA GLY A 122 12.18 -13.05 -3.19
C GLY A 122 12.38 -13.79 -4.51
N VAL A 123 11.66 -14.90 -4.66
CA VAL A 123 11.78 -15.80 -5.81
C VAL A 123 11.26 -15.17 -7.10
N GLY A 124 11.80 -15.63 -8.24
CA GLY A 124 11.34 -15.23 -9.57
C GLY A 124 9.84 -15.49 -9.76
N GLY A 125 9.14 -14.62 -10.48
CA GLY A 125 7.70 -14.74 -10.70
C GLY A 125 6.81 -14.24 -9.55
N SER A 126 7.37 -13.83 -8.41
CA SER A 126 6.60 -13.32 -7.25
C SER A 126 5.95 -11.94 -7.45
N GLY A 127 5.90 -11.42 -8.68
CA GLY A 127 5.21 -10.17 -9.02
C GLY A 127 5.88 -8.87 -8.58
N LYS A 128 7.02 -8.90 -7.89
CA LYS A 128 7.69 -7.69 -7.34
C LYS A 128 7.90 -6.58 -8.36
N GLN A 129 8.38 -6.94 -9.56
CA GLN A 129 8.58 -5.96 -10.62
C GLN A 129 7.26 -5.31 -11.07
N SER A 130 6.21 -6.10 -11.26
CA SER A 130 4.90 -5.60 -11.69
C SER A 130 4.23 -4.77 -10.58
N LEU A 131 4.33 -5.21 -9.32
CA LEU A 131 3.82 -4.46 -8.17
C LEU A 131 4.55 -3.13 -7.98
N THR A 132 5.87 -3.10 -8.16
CA THR A 132 6.63 -1.84 -8.13
C THR A 132 6.22 -0.90 -9.26
N ARG A 133 6.04 -1.40 -10.49
CA ARG A 133 5.56 -0.57 -11.61
C ARG A 133 4.19 0.02 -11.35
N LEU A 134 3.27 -0.77 -10.81
CA LEU A 134 1.94 -0.27 -10.45
C LEU A 134 2.03 0.77 -9.32
N ALA A 135 2.81 0.50 -8.27
CA ALA A 135 2.99 1.41 -7.15
C ALA A 135 3.74 2.71 -7.51
N SER A 136 4.54 2.73 -8.57
CA SER A 136 5.18 3.96 -9.09
C SER A 136 4.28 4.74 -10.05
N PHE A 137 3.22 4.12 -10.57
CA PHE A 137 2.23 4.77 -11.42
C PHE A 137 1.13 5.46 -10.60
N ILE A 138 0.77 4.83 -9.48
CA ILE A 138 -0.06 5.42 -8.42
C ILE A 138 0.69 6.59 -7.80
#